data_AF-A0A7S4HQ70-F1
#
_entry.id   AF-A0A7S4HQ70-F1
#
_cell.length_a   1.000
_cell.length_b   1.000
_cell.length_c   1.000
_cell.angle_alpha   90.00
_cell.angle_beta   90.00
_cell.angle_gamma   90.00
#
_symmetry.space_group_name_H-M   'P 1'
#
loop_
_entity.id
_entity.type
_entity.pdbx_description
1 polymer ?
#
loop_
_entity_poly.entity_id
_entity_poly.type
_entity_poly.pdbx_seq_one_letter_code
_entity_poly.pdbx_strand_id
1 'polypeptide(L)'
;CIGVQRGSCGACVMCDEKLEQICPKITKTYAGPGKDKGGFANMIRYPVAWVFKPPDGMRSEDVGPLMCAGITTYSPLKRFGKPGQKVGVIGIGGLGHIA
;
A
#
# COMPACT_ATOMS: atom_id res chain seq x y z
N CYS A 1 -5.86 -7.98 -4.85
CA CYS A 1 -4.93 -6.87 -5.17
C CYS A 1 -3.75 -6.88 -4.21
N ILE A 2 -2.60 -6.36 -4.64
CA ILE A 2 -1.34 -6.38 -3.87
C ILE A 2 -0.71 -4.98 -3.89
N GLY A 3 0.03 -4.63 -2.84
CA GLY A 3 0.72 -3.34 -2.71
C GLY A 3 2.23 -3.45 -2.94
N VAL A 4 2.98 -2.46 -2.42
CA VAL A 4 4.45 -2.43 -2.49
C VAL A 4 5.13 -3.32 -1.44
N GLN A 5 4.40 -3.76 -0.42
CA GLN A 5 4.90 -4.61 0.65
C GLN A 5 4.35 -6.03 0.54
N ARG A 6 5.26 -7.00 0.70
CA ARG A 6 5.01 -8.44 0.57
C ARG A 6 5.25 -9.21 1.88
N GLY A 7 5.89 -8.58 2.86
CA GLY A 7 6.28 -9.24 4.10
C GLY A 7 6.79 -8.28 5.17
N SER A 8 6.83 -8.78 6.40
CA SER A 8 7.44 -8.20 7.58
C SER A 8 7.96 -9.34 8.46
N CYS A 9 8.66 -9.05 9.58
CA CYS A 9 9.11 -10.12 10.48
C CYS A 9 8.00 -10.73 11.35
N GLY A 10 6.87 -10.05 11.51
CA GLY A 10 5.74 -10.51 12.32
C GLY A 10 6.00 -10.63 13.83
N ALA A 11 7.11 -10.07 14.33
CA ALA A 11 7.54 -10.26 15.73
C ALA A 11 8.24 -9.05 16.36
N CYS A 12 8.29 -7.90 15.67
CA CYS A 12 8.79 -6.66 16.26
C CYS A 12 7.63 -5.77 16.71
N VAL A 13 7.92 -4.80 17.58
CA VAL A 13 6.92 -3.84 18.08
C VAL A 13 6.09 -3.19 16.97
N MET A 14 6.71 -2.85 15.83
CA MET A 14 6.00 -2.27 14.70
C MET A 14 5.00 -3.25 14.08
N CYS A 15 5.31 -4.55 14.04
CA CYS A 15 4.36 -5.53 13.55
C CYS A 15 3.21 -5.74 14.55
N ASP A 16 3.51 -5.75 15.85
CA ASP A 16 2.50 -5.91 16.90
C ASP A 16 1.52 -4.73 16.93
N GLU A 17 2.00 -3.53 16.64
CA GLU A 17 1.20 -2.30 16.54
C GLU A 17 0.48 -2.13 15.18
N LYS A 18 0.54 -3.11 14.27
CA LYS A 18 -0.03 -3.01 12.91
C LYS A 18 0.57 -1.87 12.08
N LEU A 19 1.86 -1.63 12.28
CA LEU A 19 2.72 -0.70 11.56
C LEU A 19 3.78 -1.45 10.75
N GLU A 20 3.40 -2.57 10.15
CA GLU A 20 4.30 -3.46 9.43
C GLU A 20 5.04 -2.75 8.29
N GLN A 21 4.51 -1.64 7.76
CA GLN A 21 5.13 -0.81 6.71
C GLN A 21 6.44 -0.14 7.13
N ILE A 22 6.71 -0.04 8.43
CA ILE A 22 7.97 0.47 9.00
C ILE A 22 8.75 -0.63 9.73
N CYS A 23 8.44 -1.90 9.47
CA CYS A 23 9.21 -3.02 9.98
C CYS A 23 10.67 -2.95 9.47
N PRO A 24 11.70 -3.09 10.33
CA PRO A 24 13.11 -3.09 9.89
C PRO A 24 13.46 -4.25 8.94
N LYS A 25 12.67 -5.33 8.97
CA LYS A 25 12.82 -6.52 8.11
C LYS A 25 11.70 -6.59 7.06
N ILE A 26 11.22 -5.43 6.59
CA ILE A 26 10.23 -5.35 5.52
C ILE A 26 10.72 -6.07 4.26
N THR A 27 9.83 -6.85 3.65
CA THR A 27 10.05 -7.42 2.32
C THR A 27 9.17 -6.68 1.32
N LYS A 28 9.79 -6.12 0.28
CA LYS A 28 9.08 -5.39 -0.77
C LYS A 28 8.60 -6.33 -1.88
N THR A 29 7.58 -5.92 -2.61
CA THR A 29 7.03 -6.65 -3.77
C THR A 29 8.03 -6.78 -4.91
N TYR A 30 8.97 -5.84 -5.01
CA TYR A 30 10.01 -5.79 -6.02
C TYR A 30 11.34 -5.29 -5.42
N ALA A 31 12.43 -5.44 -6.18
CA ALA A 31 13.78 -4.98 -5.82
C ALA A 31 14.31 -5.55 -4.49
N GLY A 32 13.78 -6.70 -4.06
CA GLY A 32 14.31 -7.49 -2.96
C GLY A 32 15.37 -8.50 -3.43
N PRO A 33 16.12 -9.11 -2.50
CA PRO A 33 17.25 -9.99 -2.81
C PRO A 33 16.88 -11.34 -3.46
N GLY A 34 15.59 -11.63 -3.72
CA GLY A 34 15.14 -12.94 -4.22
C GLY A 34 14.07 -12.90 -5.31
N LYS A 35 12.92 -13.53 -5.04
CA LYS A 35 11.77 -13.70 -5.95
C LYS A 35 10.89 -12.46 -6.07
N ASP A 36 11.33 -11.33 -5.54
CA ASP A 36 10.61 -10.06 -5.52
C ASP A 36 10.78 -9.37 -6.88
N LYS A 37 10.03 -9.85 -7.88
CA LYS A 37 10.10 -9.41 -9.28
C LYS A 37 9.05 -8.38 -9.68
N GLY A 38 8.16 -8.00 -8.76
CA GLY A 38 7.12 -7.01 -9.04
C GLY A 38 5.93 -7.55 -9.84
N GLY A 39 5.01 -6.65 -10.17
CA GLY A 39 3.73 -6.97 -10.82
C GLY A 39 3.73 -6.88 -12.35
N PHE A 40 4.84 -6.48 -12.99
CA PHE A 40 4.95 -6.42 -14.45
C PHE A 40 5.26 -7.81 -15.03
N ALA A 41 4.34 -8.74 -14.80
CA ALA A 41 4.42 -10.14 -15.18
C ALA A 41 3.01 -10.71 -15.38
N ASN A 42 2.87 -11.78 -16.15
CA ASN A 42 1.57 -12.43 -16.38
C ASN A 42 0.97 -13.04 -15.10
N MET A 43 1.81 -13.44 -14.15
CA MET A 43 1.39 -14.03 -12.87
C MET A 43 2.40 -13.72 -11.77
N ILE A 44 1.91 -13.64 -10.53
CA ILE A 44 2.73 -13.51 -9.33
C ILE A 44 2.17 -14.41 -8.24
N ARG A 45 3.03 -15.22 -7.60
CA ARG A 45 2.70 -15.89 -6.33
C ARG A 45 2.84 -14.87 -5.22
N TYR A 46 1.95 -14.85 -4.23
CA TYR A 46 1.98 -13.84 -3.16
C TYR A 46 1.53 -14.44 -1.81
N PRO A 47 2.09 -14.01 -0.67
CA PRO A 47 1.63 -14.49 0.63
C PRO A 47 0.24 -13.94 0.95
N VAL A 48 -0.67 -14.80 1.43
CA VAL A 48 -2.09 -14.47 1.61
C VAL A 48 -2.34 -13.25 2.51
N ALA A 49 -1.52 -13.07 3.56
CA ALA A 49 -1.63 -11.95 4.50
C ALA A 49 -1.42 -10.56 3.85
N TRP A 50 -0.86 -10.53 2.64
CA TRP A 50 -0.55 -9.30 1.89
C TRP A 50 -1.38 -9.18 0.61
N VAL A 51 -2.43 -9.99 0.48
CA VAL A 51 -3.40 -9.92 -0.62
C VAL A 51 -4.71 -9.36 -0.10
N PHE A 52 -5.19 -8.29 -0.72
CA PHE A 52 -6.40 -7.58 -0.32
C PHE A 52 -7.52 -7.84 -1.33
N LYS A 53 -8.71 -8.20 -0.84
CA LYS A 53 -9.89 -8.33 -1.70
C LYS A 53 -10.36 -6.93 -2.12
N PRO A 54 -10.45 -6.62 -3.44
CA PRO A 54 -11.06 -5.37 -3.87
C PRO A 54 -12.56 -5.35 -3.55
N PRO A 55 -13.17 -4.17 -3.33
CA PRO A 55 -14.62 -4.04 -3.21
C PRO A 55 -15.33 -4.61 -4.44
N ASP A 56 -16.51 -5.19 -4.24
CA ASP A 56 -17.30 -5.73 -5.34
C ASP A 56 -17.70 -4.57 -6.30
N GLY A 57 -17.59 -4.81 -7.62
CA GLY A 57 -17.91 -3.83 -8.65
C GLY A 57 -16.78 -2.86 -9.04
N MET A 58 -15.63 -2.87 -8.35
CA MET A 58 -14.48 -2.04 -8.72
C MET A 58 -13.61 -2.71 -9.79
N ARG A 59 -13.24 -1.99 -10.85
CA ARG A 59 -12.36 -2.52 -11.90
C ARG A 59 -10.93 -2.64 -11.42
N SER A 60 -10.18 -3.59 -11.97
CA SER A 60 -8.80 -3.82 -11.56
C SER A 60 -7.89 -2.61 -11.85
N GLU A 61 -8.13 -1.91 -12.96
CA GLU A 61 -7.39 -0.67 -13.31
C GLU A 61 -7.56 0.43 -12.26
N ASP A 62 -8.74 0.52 -11.64
CA ASP A 62 -9.04 1.53 -10.63
C ASP A 62 -8.44 1.15 -9.25
N VAL A 63 -8.40 -0.14 -8.92
CA VAL A 63 -7.83 -0.62 -7.65
C VAL A 63 -6.30 -0.50 -7.62
N GLY A 64 -5.63 -0.71 -8.76
CA GLY A 64 -4.17 -0.74 -8.85
C GLY A 64 -3.49 0.48 -8.19
N PRO A 65 -3.81 1.71 -8.60
CA PRO A 65 -3.24 2.93 -8.00
C PRO A 65 -3.54 3.10 -6.50
N LEU A 66 -4.68 2.60 -6.01
CA LEU A 66 -5.08 2.71 -4.61
C LEU A 66 -4.16 1.92 -3.68
N MET A 67 -3.57 0.82 -4.17
CA MET A 67 -2.65 -0.05 -3.41
C MET A 67 -1.29 0.60 -3.12
N CYS A 68 -1.01 1.78 -3.68
CA CYS A 68 0.23 2.53 -3.43
C CYS A 68 -0.08 4.00 -3.13
N ALA A 69 -0.50 4.77 -4.14
CA ALA A 69 -0.75 6.20 -3.98
C ALA A 69 -1.96 6.45 -3.07
N GLY A 70 -3.04 5.67 -3.21
CA GLY A 70 -4.24 5.81 -2.38
C GLY A 70 -3.99 5.59 -0.90
N ILE A 71 -3.35 4.48 -0.50
CA ILE A 71 -3.04 4.28 0.93
C ILE A 71 -2.05 5.32 1.46
N THR A 72 -1.11 5.78 0.62
CA THR A 72 -0.12 6.81 0.99
C THR A 72 -0.78 8.15 1.31
N THR A 73 -1.80 8.56 0.54
CA THR A 73 -2.54 9.80 0.80
C THR A 73 -3.64 9.63 1.85
N TYR A 74 -4.31 8.47 1.86
CA TYR A 74 -5.37 8.18 2.81
C TYR A 74 -4.88 8.05 4.26
N SER A 75 -3.75 7.39 4.50
CA SER A 75 -3.22 7.16 5.86
C SER A 75 -3.06 8.45 6.69
N PRO A 76 -2.38 9.51 6.21
CA PRO A 76 -2.30 10.77 6.96
C PRO A 76 -3.65 11.48 7.08
N LEU A 77 -4.50 11.46 6.06
CA LEU A 77 -5.85 12.05 6.13
C LEU A 77 -6.72 11.34 7.17
N LYS A 78 -6.66 10.02 7.26
CA LYS A 78 -7.38 9.24 8.26
C LYS A 78 -6.85 9.48 9.67
N ARG A 79 -5.54 9.66 9.82
CA ARG A 79 -4.87 9.85 11.12
C ARG A 79 -5.02 11.26 11.68
N PHE A 80 -4.98 12.28 10.81
CA PHE A 80 -4.90 13.69 11.23
C PHE A 80 -6.04 14.57 10.70
N GLY A 81 -6.69 14.16 9.61
CA GLY A 81 -7.77 14.89 8.97
C GLY A 81 -9.09 14.79 9.74
N LYS A 82 -9.93 15.82 9.60
CA LYS A 82 -11.28 15.90 10.18
C LYS A 82 -12.25 16.51 9.16
N PRO A 83 -13.54 16.13 9.20
CA PRO A 83 -14.57 16.76 8.37
C PRO A 83 -14.55 18.29 8.49
N GLY A 84 -14.68 18.99 7.36
CA GLY A 84 -14.70 20.46 7.30
C GLY A 84 -13.33 21.14 7.34
N GLN A 85 -12.22 20.41 7.50
CA GLN A 85 -10.89 21.00 7.40
C GLN A 85 -10.56 21.41 5.95
N LYS A 86 -9.88 22.55 5.81
CA LYS A 86 -9.25 22.94 4.54
C LYS A 86 -7.89 22.25 4.44
N VAL A 87 -7.70 21.45 3.39
CA VAL A 87 -6.47 20.70 3.13
C VAL A 87 -5.81 21.24 1.86
N GLY A 88 -4.51 21.53 1.93
CA GLY A 88 -3.72 21.90 0.77
C GLY A 88 -3.02 20.68 0.17
N VAL A 89 -3.16 20.48 -1.13
CA VAL A 89 -2.39 19.47 -1.89
C VAL A 89 -1.38 20.20 -2.77
N ILE A 90 -0.10 20.00 -2.50
CA ILE A 90 0.98 20.63 -3.26
C ILE A 90 1.53 19.62 -4.28
N GLY A 91 1.23 19.87 -5.55
CA GLY A 91 1.62 19.03 -6.69
C GLY A 91 0.50 18.11 -7.17
N ILE A 92 0.18 18.18 -8.47
CA ILE A 92 -0.90 17.41 -9.11
C ILE A 92 -0.29 16.27 -9.95
N GLY A 93 0.17 15.23 -9.26
CA GLY A 93 0.70 14.00 -9.85
C GLY A 93 -0.10 12.77 -9.39
N GLY A 94 0.50 11.58 -9.46
CA GLY A 94 -0.18 10.33 -9.09
C GLY A 94 -0.73 10.31 -7.65
N LEU A 95 0.02 10.86 -6.67
CA LEU A 95 -0.46 10.99 -5.29
C LEU A 95 -1.45 12.16 -5.18
N GLY A 96 -1.06 13.34 -5.65
CA GLY A 96 -1.87 14.56 -5.48
C GLY A 96 -3.25 14.50 -6.12
N HIS A 97 -3.42 13.77 -7.24
CA HIS A 97 -4.73 13.56 -7.85
C HIS A 97 -5.66 12.66 -7.03
N ILE A 98 -5.10 11.75 -6.21
CA ILE A 98 -5.87 10.82 -5.37
C ILE A 98 -6.16 11.41 -3.97
N ALA A 99 -5.37 12.40 -3.54
CA ALA A 99 -5.46 13.04 -2.23
C ALA A 99 -6.73 13.87 -2.03
#